data_AF-A0A9E6Z6W6-F1
#
_entry.id   AF-A0A9E6Z6W6-F1
#
_cell.length_a   1.000
_cell.length_b   1.000
_cell.length_c   1.000
_cell.angle_alpha   90.00
_cell.angle_beta   90.00
_cell.angle_gamma   90.00
#
_symmetry.space_group_name_H-M   'P 1'
#
loop_
_entity.id
_entity.type
_entity.pdbx_description
1 polymer ?
#
loop_
_entity_poly.entity_id
_entity_poly.type
_entity_poly.pdbx_seq_one_letter_code
_entity_poly.pdbx_strand_id
1 'polypeptide(L)'
;MNWRSEHIWIELLKGSRKRGNFFWACILFLGSLGFLSVGASSYLGKNMISVLPSQQILFFPQGVVMSFYGIAGLFISSYLWCTILWNVGSGYDRFDRKEGIVCIFRWGFPGIKRRVFLRFLMRDIQSIRIQVKEGLYPRRILYMEIRGQGVIPLTRTDEKFFTPREIEQKAAELAYFLRVPIEVF
;
A
#
# COMPACT_ATOMS: atom_id res chain seq x y z
N MET A 1 -2.84 16.05 0.07
CA MET A 1 -3.07 17.31 0.79
C MET A 1 -3.56 16.94 2.18
N ASN A 2 -2.67 16.97 3.17
CA ASN A 2 -3.11 16.88 4.56
C ASN A 2 -3.74 18.24 4.91
N TRP A 3 -4.89 18.23 5.57
CA TRP A 3 -5.61 19.45 5.94
C TRP A 3 -5.63 19.56 7.45
N ARG A 4 -5.13 20.69 7.97
CA ARG A 4 -5.01 20.95 9.41
C ARG A 4 -5.67 22.27 9.73
N SER A 5 -6.59 22.22 10.68
CA SER A 5 -7.21 23.36 11.36
C SER A 5 -6.99 23.18 12.86
N GLU A 6 -7.17 24.23 13.67
CA GLU A 6 -7.00 24.16 15.14
C GLU A 6 -7.86 23.07 15.78
N HIS A 7 -8.99 22.74 15.16
CA HIS A 7 -9.96 21.77 15.66
C HIS A 7 -10.04 20.48 14.87
N ILE A 8 -9.54 20.43 13.64
CA ILE A 8 -9.69 19.29 12.73
C ILE A 8 -8.34 18.94 12.13
N TRP A 9 -7.92 17.69 12.32
CA TRP A 9 -6.75 17.13 11.65
C TRP A 9 -7.22 16.01 10.71
N ILE A 10 -6.95 16.15 9.41
CA ILE A 10 -7.19 15.10 8.42
C ILE A 10 -5.87 14.68 7.77
N GLU A 11 -5.51 13.42 7.98
CA GLU A 11 -4.38 12.78 7.33
C GLU A 11 -4.86 11.83 6.22
N LEU A 12 -4.39 12.03 4.99
CA LEU A 12 -4.72 11.17 3.86
C LEU A 12 -3.66 10.09 3.68
N LEU A 13 -4.07 8.83 3.73
CA LEU A 13 -3.20 7.69 3.49
C LEU A 13 -3.27 7.27 2.02
N LYS A 14 -2.13 7.35 1.33
CA LYS A 14 -1.98 6.83 -0.03
C LYS A 14 -1.93 5.29 0.02
N GLY A 15 -2.89 4.66 -0.64
CA GLY A 15 -2.97 3.20 -0.80
C GLY A 15 -2.09 2.66 -1.91
N SER A 16 -2.62 1.74 -2.71
CA SER A 16 -1.92 1.13 -3.85
C SER A 16 -1.59 2.10 -4.99
N ARG A 17 -2.19 3.30 -5.03
CA ARG A 17 -1.88 4.35 -6.03
C ARG A 17 -0.56 5.08 -5.77
N LYS A 18 0.53 4.32 -5.61
CA LYS A 18 1.91 4.83 -5.51
C LYS A 18 2.56 4.76 -6.89
N ARG A 19 3.40 5.75 -7.22
CA ARG A 19 4.16 5.78 -8.49
C ARG A 19 4.95 4.49 -8.75
N GLY A 20 5.56 3.93 -7.69
CA GLY A 20 6.28 2.65 -7.77
C GLY A 20 5.38 1.46 -8.16
N ASN A 21 4.15 1.41 -7.66
CA ASN A 21 3.21 0.34 -8.02
C ASN A 21 2.81 0.43 -9.49
N PHE A 22 2.55 1.64 -10.00
CA PHE A 22 2.30 1.85 -11.44
C PHE A 22 3.50 1.44 -12.28
N PHE A 23 4.72 1.82 -11.88
CA PHE A 23 5.95 1.45 -12.58
C PHE A 23 6.10 -0.08 -12.70
N TRP A 24 5.97 -0.80 -11.58
CA TRP A 24 6.06 -2.26 -11.58
C TRP A 24 4.93 -2.94 -12.36
N ALA A 25 3.70 -2.43 -12.24
CA ALA A 25 2.56 -2.95 -13.00
C ALA A 25 2.79 -2.82 -14.52
N CYS A 26 3.31 -1.68 -14.99
CA CYS A 26 3.68 -1.45 -16.38
C CYS A 26 4.80 -2.37 -16.86
N ILE A 27 5.90 -2.49 -16.11
CA ILE A 27 7.03 -3.35 -16.50
C ILE A 27 6.59 -4.80 -16.61
N LEU A 28 5.86 -5.30 -15.61
CA LEU A 28 5.36 -6.67 -15.62
C LEU A 28 4.38 -6.89 -16.77
N PHE A 29 3.51 -5.93 -17.07
CA PHE A 29 2.59 -6.03 -18.21
C PHE A 29 3.32 -6.13 -19.54
N LEU A 30 4.23 -5.20 -19.81
CA LEU A 30 5.00 -5.14 -21.05
C LEU A 30 5.91 -6.36 -21.22
N GLY A 31 6.59 -6.78 -20.14
CA GLY A 31 7.41 -7.99 -20.15
C GLY A 31 6.58 -9.26 -20.44
N SER A 32 5.41 -9.38 -19.83
CA SER A 32 4.51 -10.51 -20.03
C SER A 32 3.95 -10.57 -21.45
N LEU A 33 3.58 -9.42 -22.02
CA LEU A 33 3.19 -9.31 -23.42
C LEU A 33 4.34 -9.67 -24.36
N GLY A 34 5.57 -9.28 -24.03
CA GLY A 34 6.77 -9.66 -24.78
C GLY A 34 6.95 -11.19 -24.81
N PHE A 35 6.90 -11.84 -23.65
CA PHE A 35 7.03 -13.30 -23.54
C PHE A 35 5.92 -14.05 -24.28
N LEU A 36 4.67 -13.61 -24.15
CA LEU A 36 3.54 -14.17 -24.89
C LEU A 36 3.69 -14.00 -26.40
N SER A 37 4.15 -12.83 -26.84
CA SER A 37 4.34 -12.56 -28.26
C SER A 37 5.44 -13.44 -28.84
N VAL A 38 6.55 -13.65 -28.12
CA VAL A 38 7.63 -14.58 -28.53
C VAL A 38 7.10 -16.02 -28.59
N GLY A 39 6.33 -16.45 -27.59
CA GLY A 39 5.72 -17.78 -27.57
C GLY A 39 4.74 -18.02 -28.73
N ALA A 40 3.87 -17.05 -29.01
CA ALA A 40 2.94 -17.09 -30.14
C ALA A 40 3.67 -17.07 -31.49
N SER A 41 4.69 -16.22 -31.62
CA SER A 41 5.54 -16.12 -32.80
C SER A 41 6.24 -17.44 -33.12
N SER A 42 6.72 -18.14 -32.08
CA SER A 42 7.32 -19.48 -32.18
C SER A 42 6.30 -20.56 -32.57
N TYR A 43 5.06 -20.47 -32.08
CA TYR A 43 3.97 -21.39 -32.47
C TYR A 43 3.54 -21.21 -33.94
N LEU A 44 3.40 -19.96 -34.40
CA LEU A 44 2.95 -19.64 -35.76
C LEU A 44 4.08 -19.71 -36.81
N GLY A 45 5.34 -19.81 -36.39
CA GLY A 45 6.51 -19.79 -37.29
C GLY A 45 6.69 -18.45 -38.03
N LYS A 46 6.03 -17.38 -37.58
CA LYS A 46 6.07 -16.03 -38.17
C LYS A 46 6.47 -15.03 -37.11
N ASN A 47 7.44 -14.17 -37.42
CA ASN A 47 7.88 -13.09 -36.53
C ASN A 47 6.75 -12.08 -36.28
N MET A 48 6.01 -12.22 -35.17
CA MET A 48 4.98 -11.24 -34.77
C MET A 48 5.59 -9.92 -34.26
N ILE A 49 6.82 -9.98 -33.76
CA ILE A 49 7.59 -8.81 -33.32
C ILE A 49 8.80 -8.68 -34.24
N SER A 50 8.87 -7.58 -35.01
CA SER A 50 10.00 -7.33 -35.92
C SER A 50 11.32 -7.01 -35.20
N VAL A 51 11.29 -6.79 -33.88
CA VAL A 51 12.45 -6.43 -33.03
C VAL A 51 13.20 -7.66 -32.49
N LEU A 52 12.58 -8.85 -32.48
CA LEU A 52 13.18 -10.09 -31.98
C LEU A 52 13.06 -11.18 -33.06
N PRO A 53 14.17 -11.70 -33.63
CA PRO A 53 14.10 -12.77 -34.61
C PRO A 53 13.60 -14.06 -33.93
N SER A 54 12.31 -14.37 -34.05
CA SER A 54 11.73 -15.60 -33.48
C SER A 54 12.03 -16.85 -34.30
N GLN A 55 12.62 -16.70 -35.49
CA GLN A 55 13.00 -17.81 -36.38
C GLN A 55 14.02 -18.77 -35.77
N GLN A 56 14.72 -18.39 -34.69
CA GLN A 56 15.70 -19.24 -34.01
C GLN A 56 15.14 -20.01 -32.80
N ILE A 57 13.91 -19.71 -32.35
CA ILE A 57 13.35 -20.32 -31.13
C ILE A 57 12.40 -21.45 -31.51
N LEU A 58 12.81 -22.69 -31.24
CA LEU A 58 11.92 -23.84 -31.31
C LEU A 58 10.78 -23.71 -30.29
N PHE A 59 9.54 -23.96 -30.75
CA PHE A 59 8.36 -23.87 -29.91
C PHE A 59 8.44 -24.81 -28.70
N PHE A 60 8.92 -26.03 -28.92
CA PHE A 60 9.19 -26.97 -27.86
C PHE A 60 10.70 -27.09 -27.60
N PRO A 61 11.19 -26.94 -26.36
CA PRO A 61 10.46 -26.63 -25.12
C PRO A 61 10.35 -25.11 -24.84
N GLN A 62 11.18 -24.30 -25.49
CA GLN A 62 11.45 -22.91 -25.09
C GLN A 62 10.25 -21.98 -25.32
N GLY A 63 9.57 -22.07 -26.46
CA GLY A 63 8.36 -21.26 -26.75
C GLY A 63 7.19 -21.54 -25.80
N VAL A 64 7.02 -22.79 -25.37
CA VAL A 64 6.02 -23.19 -24.36
C VAL A 64 6.33 -22.55 -23.00
N VAL A 65 7.60 -22.60 -22.57
CA VAL A 65 8.03 -21.98 -21.30
C VAL A 65 7.83 -20.46 -21.33
N MET A 66 8.16 -19.80 -22.45
CA MET A 66 7.94 -18.36 -22.62
C MET A 66 6.46 -18.00 -22.57
N SER A 67 5.60 -18.79 -23.22
CA SER A 67 4.14 -18.62 -23.14
C SER A 67 3.64 -18.75 -21.71
N PHE A 68 4.10 -19.75 -20.97
CA PHE A 68 3.70 -19.97 -19.57
C PHE A 68 4.08 -18.78 -18.68
N TYR A 69 5.32 -18.30 -18.77
CA TYR A 69 5.76 -17.12 -18.00
C TYR A 69 5.00 -15.85 -18.39
N GLY A 70 4.70 -15.67 -19.68
CA GLY A 70 3.90 -14.54 -20.13
C GLY A 70 2.46 -14.58 -19.61
N ILE A 71 1.81 -15.75 -19.59
CA ILE A 71 0.47 -15.91 -19.00
C ILE A 71 0.51 -15.62 -17.49
N ALA A 72 1.45 -16.23 -16.77
CA ALA A 72 1.59 -16.03 -15.33
C ALA A 72 1.86 -14.55 -14.98
N GLY A 73 2.74 -13.91 -15.74
CA GLY A 73 3.05 -12.50 -15.59
C GLY A 73 1.85 -11.57 -15.90
N LEU A 74 1.03 -11.91 -16.90
CA LEU A 74 -0.22 -11.18 -17.17
C LEU A 74 -1.20 -11.27 -16.01
N PHE A 75 -1.36 -12.44 -15.39
CA PHE A 75 -2.21 -12.57 -14.19
C PHE A 75 -1.70 -11.72 -13.03
N ILE A 76 -0.38 -11.75 -12.77
CA ILE A 76 0.24 -10.96 -11.70
C ILE A 76 0.09 -9.45 -11.99
N SER A 77 0.35 -9.03 -13.22
CA SER A 77 0.20 -7.63 -13.64
C SER A 77 -1.25 -7.17 -13.57
N SER A 78 -2.20 -7.99 -14.03
CA SER A 78 -3.63 -7.73 -13.94
C SER A 78 -4.05 -7.53 -12.48
N TYR A 79 -3.60 -8.41 -11.57
CA TYR A 79 -3.83 -8.27 -10.13
C TYR A 79 -3.29 -6.94 -9.59
N LEU A 80 -2.05 -6.56 -9.94
CA LEU A 80 -1.47 -5.27 -9.56
C LEU A 80 -2.31 -4.09 -10.04
N TRP A 81 -2.67 -4.06 -11.33
CA TRP A 81 -3.53 -3.04 -11.91
C TRP A 81 -4.88 -2.95 -11.20
N CYS A 82 -5.50 -4.09 -10.94
CA CYS A 82 -6.70 -4.23 -10.15
C CYS A 82 -6.56 -3.58 -8.75
N THR A 83 -5.48 -3.88 -8.01
CA THR A 83 -5.26 -3.26 -6.68
C THR A 83 -5.09 -1.73 -6.76
N ILE A 84 -4.49 -1.22 -7.84
CA ILE A 84 -4.28 0.21 -8.10
C ILE A 84 -5.62 0.89 -8.44
N LEU A 85 -6.41 0.27 -9.32
CA LEU A 85 -7.74 0.74 -9.73
C LEU A 85 -8.66 0.89 -8.51
N TRP A 86 -8.75 -0.15 -7.68
CA TRP A 86 -9.56 -0.15 -6.47
C TRP A 86 -8.98 0.65 -5.30
N ASN A 87 -7.76 1.19 -5.47
CA ASN A 87 -7.03 1.97 -4.47
C ASN A 87 -6.95 1.27 -3.12
N VAL A 88 -6.62 -0.03 -3.15
CA VAL A 88 -6.59 -0.89 -1.97
C VAL A 88 -5.59 -0.33 -0.94
N GLY A 89 -6.01 -0.30 0.32
CA GLY A 89 -5.27 0.23 1.46
C GLY A 89 -5.20 1.75 1.54
N SER A 90 -5.90 2.49 0.67
CA SER A 90 -6.03 3.94 0.84
C SER A 90 -7.00 4.27 1.96
N GLY A 91 -6.94 5.48 2.48
CA GLY A 91 -7.81 5.87 3.57
C GLY A 91 -7.55 7.27 4.06
N TYR A 92 -8.18 7.60 5.17
CA TYR A 92 -7.88 8.82 5.90
C TYR A 92 -8.11 8.62 7.39
N ASP A 93 -7.39 9.41 8.18
CA ASP A 93 -7.60 9.56 9.61
C ASP A 93 -8.09 10.97 9.85
N ARG A 94 -9.28 11.09 10.44
CA ARG A 94 -9.88 12.38 10.82
C ARG A 94 -9.97 12.44 12.33
N PHE A 95 -9.35 13.44 12.92
CA PHE A 95 -9.43 13.77 14.34
C PHE A 95 -10.19 15.09 14.48
N ASP A 96 -11.35 15.06 15.13
CA ASP A 96 -12.22 16.23 15.31
C ASP A 96 -12.37 16.56 16.80
N ARG A 97 -11.76 17.67 17.22
CA ARG A 97 -11.83 18.17 18.61
C ARG A 97 -13.18 18.80 18.95
N LYS A 98 -13.93 19.32 17.98
CA LYS A 98 -15.24 19.94 18.24
C LYS A 98 -16.29 18.87 18.55
N GLU A 99 -16.30 17.81 17.76
CA GLU A 99 -17.18 16.67 18.00
C GLU A 99 -16.62 15.69 19.05
N GLY A 100 -15.32 15.76 19.36
CA GLY A 100 -14.65 14.85 20.29
C GLY A 100 -14.52 13.43 19.74
N ILE A 101 -14.37 13.29 18.43
CA ILE A 101 -14.49 12.02 17.70
C ILE A 101 -13.27 11.81 16.79
N VAL A 102 -12.79 10.57 16.76
CA VAL A 102 -11.76 10.11 15.84
C VAL A 102 -12.37 9.09 14.88
N CYS A 103 -12.15 9.32 13.59
CA CYS A 103 -12.63 8.46 12.51
C CYS A 103 -11.43 7.94 11.72
N ILE A 104 -11.25 6.63 11.71
CA ILE A 104 -10.26 5.93 10.89
C ILE A 104 -11.00 5.23 9.77
N PHE A 105 -10.69 5.63 8.54
CA PHE A 105 -11.28 5.05 7.35
C PHE A 105 -10.22 4.38 6.49
N ARG A 106 -10.48 3.15 6.04
CA ARG A 106 -9.60 2.39 5.15
C ARG A 106 -10.41 1.68 4.07
N TRP A 107 -9.89 1.72 2.85
CA TRP A 107 -10.33 0.93 1.71
C TRP A 107 -9.62 -0.41 1.72
N GLY A 108 -10.37 -1.50 1.82
CA GLY A 108 -9.90 -2.87 1.64
C GLY A 108 -10.02 -3.36 0.19
N PHE A 109 -9.85 -4.66 0.02
CA PHE A 109 -10.09 -5.36 -1.25
C PHE A 109 -11.58 -5.29 -1.64
N PRO A 110 -11.91 -5.42 -2.94
CA PRO A 110 -13.30 -5.51 -3.39
C PRO A 110 -14.02 -6.67 -2.68
N GLY A 111 -15.24 -6.41 -2.20
CA GLY A 111 -16.05 -7.36 -1.43
C GLY A 111 -17.05 -6.65 -0.51
N ILE A 112 -17.81 -7.44 0.25
CA ILE A 112 -18.87 -6.95 1.16
C ILE A 112 -18.27 -6.03 2.25
N LYS A 113 -17.10 -6.40 2.78
CA LYS A 113 -16.37 -5.62 3.80
C LYS A 113 -15.27 -4.74 3.20
N ARG A 114 -15.53 -4.14 2.04
CA ARG A 114 -14.54 -3.26 1.36
C ARG A 114 -14.21 -2.01 2.17
N ARG A 115 -15.17 -1.44 2.91
CA ARG A 115 -14.97 -0.22 3.70
C ARG A 115 -14.79 -0.60 5.16
N VAL A 116 -13.61 -0.31 5.70
CA VAL A 116 -13.37 -0.39 7.14
C VAL A 116 -13.49 1.03 7.68
N PHE A 117 -14.54 1.26 8.47
CA PHE A 117 -14.79 2.53 9.11
C PHE A 117 -14.86 2.30 10.62
N LEU A 118 -13.92 2.90 11.34
CA LEU A 118 -13.81 2.81 12.79
C LEU A 118 -14.01 4.20 13.36
N ARG A 119 -14.88 4.31 14.36
CA ARG A 119 -15.19 5.57 15.04
C ARG A 119 -14.95 5.38 16.53
N PHE A 120 -14.18 6.29 17.10
CA PHE A 120 -13.81 6.30 18.51
C PHE A 120 -14.10 7.67 19.11
N LEU A 121 -14.32 7.71 20.42
CA LEU A 121 -14.40 8.97 21.13
C LEU A 121 -12.99 9.36 21.58
N MET A 122 -12.66 10.65 21.47
CA MET A 122 -11.33 11.14 21.87
C MET A 122 -11.02 10.87 23.35
N ARG A 123 -12.04 10.84 24.21
CA ARG A 123 -11.90 10.51 25.65
C ARG A 123 -11.44 9.08 25.92
N ASP A 124 -11.60 8.18 24.95
CA ASP A 124 -11.21 6.78 25.09
C ASP A 124 -9.75 6.57 24.65
N ILE A 125 -9.11 7.58 24.06
CA ILE A 125 -7.69 7.51 23.66
C ILE A 125 -6.83 7.74 24.90
N GLN A 126 -6.01 6.75 25.23
CA GLN A 126 -5.19 6.78 26.45
C GLN A 126 -3.80 7.36 26.17
N SER A 127 -3.12 6.86 25.15
CA SER A 127 -1.75 7.25 24.82
C SER A 127 -1.46 7.03 23.34
N ILE A 128 -0.41 7.70 22.88
CA ILE A 128 0.23 7.39 21.60
C ILE A 128 1.48 6.58 21.89
N ARG A 129 1.52 5.35 21.38
CA ARG A 129 2.62 4.41 21.56
C ARG A 129 3.53 4.42 20.35
N ILE A 130 4.83 4.57 20.58
CA ILE A 130 5.86 4.36 19.55
C ILE A 130 6.53 3.03 19.87
N GLN A 131 6.33 2.02 19.02
CA GLN A 131 7.01 0.75 19.17
C GLN A 131 8.23 0.71 18.25
N VAL A 132 9.40 0.45 18.83
CA VAL A 132 10.65 0.26 18.09
C VAL A 132 10.86 -1.24 17.89
N LYS A 133 10.64 -1.74 16.66
CA LYS A 133 11.05 -3.10 16.32
C LYS A 133 12.54 -3.11 16.02
N GLU A 134 13.33 -3.59 16.97
CA GLU A 134 14.76 -3.83 16.80
C GLU A 134 15.02 -5.09 15.97
N GLY A 135 15.97 -5.00 15.02
CA GLY A 135 16.32 -6.05 14.07
C GLY A 135 17.24 -5.49 12.98
N LEU A 136 17.54 -6.29 11.93
CA LEU A 136 18.41 -5.86 10.82
C LEU A 136 17.93 -4.58 10.11
N TYR A 137 16.64 -4.29 10.21
CA TYR A 137 16.02 -3.04 9.74
C TYR A 137 15.13 -2.47 10.85
N PRO A 138 15.66 -1.58 11.72
CA PRO A 138 14.87 -0.99 12.78
C PRO A 138 13.70 -0.21 12.18
N ARG A 139 12.48 -0.48 12.65
CA ARG A 139 11.27 0.23 12.23
C ARG A 139 10.52 0.73 13.45
N ARG A 140 10.14 2.01 13.42
CA ARG A 140 9.26 2.61 14.41
C ARG A 140 7.85 2.63 13.88
N ILE A 141 6.90 2.14 14.66
CA ILE A 141 5.49 2.11 14.29
C ILE A 141 4.70 2.88 15.34
N LEU A 142 3.88 3.82 14.88
CA LEU A 142 2.93 4.56 15.70
C LEU A 142 1.66 3.75 15.92
N TYR A 143 1.31 3.58 17.19
CA TYR A 143 0.09 2.98 17.66
C TYR A 143 -0.69 4.00 18.48
N MET A 144 -2.01 3.90 18.42
CA MET A 144 -2.93 4.61 19.30
C MET A 144 -3.56 3.60 20.24
N GLU A 145 -3.42 3.80 21.53
CA GLU A 145 -4.07 2.96 22.53
C GLU A 145 -5.45 3.51 22.85
N ILE A 146 -6.46 2.64 22.71
CA ILE A 146 -7.85 2.96 23.03
C ILE A 146 -8.30 2.10 24.20
N ARG A 147 -8.91 2.75 25.18
CA ARG A 147 -9.48 2.12 26.36
C ARG A 147 -10.49 1.04 25.96
N GLY A 148 -10.20 -0.21 26.31
CA GLY A 148 -11.09 -1.35 26.10
C GLY A 148 -11.12 -1.95 24.68
N GLN A 149 -10.41 -1.37 23.71
CA GLN A 149 -10.36 -1.86 22.32
C GLN A 149 -8.95 -2.24 21.83
N GLY A 150 -7.92 -1.94 22.63
CA GLY A 150 -6.53 -2.32 22.34
C GLY A 150 -5.79 -1.26 21.53
N VAL A 151 -4.73 -1.69 20.84
CA VAL A 151 -3.83 -0.83 20.07
C VAL A 151 -4.17 -0.81 18.58
N ILE A 152 -4.33 0.37 18.00
CA ILE A 152 -4.57 0.57 16.57
C ILE A 152 -3.34 1.18 15.91
N PRO A 153 -2.74 0.54 14.90
CA PRO A 153 -1.63 1.13 14.17
C PRO A 153 -2.11 2.34 13.37
N LEU A 154 -1.54 3.52 13.66
CA LEU A 154 -1.76 4.75 12.90
C LEU A 154 -0.84 4.81 11.67
N THR A 155 0.41 4.34 11.82
CA THR A 155 1.39 4.30 10.75
C THR A 155 1.35 2.97 10.00
N ARG A 156 1.37 3.04 8.67
CA ARG A 156 1.45 1.86 7.81
C ARG A 156 2.91 1.41 7.67
N THR A 157 3.14 0.09 7.67
CA THR A 157 4.44 -0.59 7.59
C THR A 157 5.33 -0.17 6.40
N ASP A 158 4.76 0.51 5.41
CA ASP A 158 5.39 0.92 4.15
C ASP A 158 6.02 2.32 4.21
N GLU A 159 5.85 3.06 5.30
CA GLU A 159 6.42 4.40 5.49
C GLU A 159 7.91 4.33 5.81
N LYS A 160 8.67 3.59 4.98
CA LYS A 160 10.14 3.54 4.98
C LYS A 160 10.82 4.91 4.83
N PHE A 161 10.05 5.98 4.57
CA PHE A 161 10.53 7.32 4.27
C PHE A 161 10.49 8.27 5.47
N PHE A 162 9.82 7.92 6.56
CA PHE A 162 9.92 8.76 7.75
C PHE A 162 11.25 8.46 8.43
N THR A 163 12.11 9.47 8.49
CA THR A 163 13.29 9.41 9.39
C THR A 163 12.79 9.17 10.82
N PRO A 164 13.59 8.53 11.69
CA PRO A 164 13.19 8.31 13.09
C PRO A 164 12.68 9.58 13.79
N ARG A 165 13.26 10.72 13.42
CA ARG A 165 12.89 12.06 13.86
C ARG A 165 11.52 12.52 13.36
N GLU A 166 11.17 12.23 12.11
CA GLU A 166 9.84 12.57 11.57
C GLU A 166 8.73 11.77 12.24
N ILE A 167 8.99 10.50 12.59
CA ILE A 167 8.03 9.66 13.35
C ILE A 167 7.82 10.23 14.75
N GLU A 168 8.90 10.58 15.45
CA GLU A 168 8.84 11.22 16.77
C GLU A 168 8.12 12.55 16.72
N GLN A 169 8.44 13.41 15.74
CA GLN A 169 7.78 14.70 15.58
C GLN A 169 6.28 14.51 15.30
N LYS A 170 5.92 13.58 14.42
CA LYS A 170 4.52 13.25 14.15
C LYS A 170 3.81 12.73 15.41
N ALA A 171 4.46 11.88 16.20
CA ALA A 171 3.93 11.41 17.48
C ALA A 171 3.68 12.56 18.44
N ALA A 172 4.66 13.47 18.58
CA ALA A 172 4.58 14.63 19.45
C ALA A 172 3.46 15.59 19.04
N GLU A 173 3.34 15.87 17.74
CA GLU A 173 2.28 16.72 17.23
C GLU A 173 0.89 16.11 17.44
N LEU A 174 0.73 14.80 17.20
CA LEU A 174 -0.53 14.08 17.45
C LEU A 174 -0.86 14.05 18.94
N ALA A 175 0.11 13.79 19.81
CA ALA A 175 -0.08 13.75 21.26
C ALA A 175 -0.48 15.12 21.81
N TYR A 176 0.17 16.18 21.33
CA TYR A 176 -0.20 17.56 21.63
C TYR A 176 -1.61 17.90 21.13
N PHE A 177 -1.98 17.43 19.94
CA PHE A 177 -3.33 17.61 19.39
C PHE A 177 -4.38 16.80 20.15
N LEU A 178 -4.08 15.61 20.64
CA LEU A 178 -5.05 14.80 21.39
C LEU A 178 -5.05 15.11 22.89
N ARG A 179 -4.02 15.82 23.40
CA ARG A 179 -3.74 16.05 24.84
C ARG A 179 -3.57 14.74 25.62
N VAL A 180 -2.87 13.78 25.03
CA VAL A 180 -2.59 12.47 25.61
C VAL A 180 -1.07 12.26 25.76
N PRO A 181 -0.61 11.45 26.72
CA PRO A 181 0.81 11.13 26.88
C PRO A 181 1.36 10.32 25.69
N ILE A 182 2.68 10.40 25.50
CA ILE A 182 3.44 9.57 24.57
C ILE A 182 4.12 8.48 25.38
N GLU A 183 4.00 7.24 24.94
CA GLU A 183 4.70 6.10 25.51
C GLU A 183 5.64 5.51 24.45
N VAL A 184 6.88 5.22 24.81
CA VAL A 184 7.89 4.64 23.91
C VAL A 184 8.26 3.26 24.44
N PHE A 185 8.16 2.24 23.58
CA PHE A 185 8.42 0.84 23.91
C PHE A 185 9.34 0.16 22.88
#